data_AF-A0A7J9YLP8-F1
#
_entry.id   AF-A0A7J9YLP8-F1
#
_cell.length_a   1.000
_cell.length_b   1.000
_cell.length_c   1.000
_cell.angle_alpha   90.00
_cell.angle_beta   90.00
_cell.angle_gamma   90.00
#
_symmetry.space_group_name_H-M   'P 1'
#
loop_
_entity.id
_entity.type
_entity.pdbx_description
1 polymer ?
#
loop_
_entity_poly.entity_id
_entity_poly.type
_entity_poly.pdbx_seq_one_letter_code
_entity_poly.pdbx_strand_id
1 'polypeptide(L)'
;MPPEPDIHAPIAAVKAQVARLDAALDAAVPPKRAGNNILVATWNIRALSDLTKAWTSPQGASPKRNFADIHYLAAYLRRFDVIAVQEIRGNLRALRYLLKVLGENWAFILTDVSGGDPGNDERLCFLYDTERVKTSGLACELVVWIEHEPAKVKPGALDRQFARTPYAVSFLSSGQTFTLVTLHVNYGKKSADRIPELTAIAQWLAGWAEREFDWNHNLIALGDFNVDRSDDPTFEAFTSTGLTPAPPLDGLPRTIFDKPDTEHFYDQIAWFTKGQLKRPALKLECRGGGQLDFVGELRGDSTLVELSWHISDHYPLWVEFAVPSGE
;
A
#
# COMPACT_ATOMS: atom_id res chain seq x y z
N MET A 1 -11.04 -5.58 38.10
CA MET A 1 -10.17 -5.44 36.92
C MET A 1 -9.75 -3.99 36.84
N PRO A 2 -8.46 -3.67 36.58
CA PRO A 2 -8.07 -2.30 36.29
C PRO A 2 -8.84 -1.77 35.06
N PRO A 3 -9.10 -0.45 34.98
CA PRO A 3 -9.77 0.13 33.83
C PRO A 3 -8.96 -0.11 32.55
N GLU A 4 -9.66 -0.36 31.43
CA GLU A 4 -9.06 -0.41 30.10
C GLU A 4 -8.35 0.94 29.84
N PRO A 5 -7.09 0.96 29.38
CA PRO A 5 -6.41 2.21 29.06
C PRO A 5 -7.17 2.99 27.98
N ASP A 6 -7.14 4.32 28.06
CA ASP A 6 -7.69 5.17 27.01
C ASP A 6 -6.67 5.35 25.88
N ILE A 7 -7.00 4.91 24.66
CA ILE A 7 -6.14 5.05 23.48
C ILE A 7 -5.78 6.52 23.18
N HIS A 8 -6.63 7.48 23.57
CA HIS A 8 -6.39 8.91 23.35
C HIS A 8 -5.46 9.55 24.40
N ALA A 9 -5.12 8.81 25.47
CA ALA A 9 -4.25 9.28 26.55
C ALA A 9 -2.94 8.47 26.60
N PRO A 10 -2.04 8.57 25.59
CA PRO A 10 -0.79 7.84 25.58
C PRO A 10 0.09 8.16 26.78
N ILE A 11 0.70 7.12 27.34
CA ILE A 11 1.69 7.23 28.41
C ILE A 11 2.91 8.02 27.93
N ALA A 12 3.65 8.61 28.89
CA ALA A 12 4.79 9.49 28.58
C ALA A 12 5.83 8.83 27.65
N ALA A 13 6.11 7.54 27.85
CA ALA A 13 7.06 6.80 27.00
C ALA A 13 6.60 6.73 25.54
N VAL A 14 5.31 6.46 25.28
CA VAL A 14 4.75 6.40 23.93
C VAL A 14 4.75 7.79 23.29
N LYS A 15 4.39 8.84 24.04
CA LYS A 15 4.46 10.23 23.56
C LYS A 15 5.90 10.61 23.15
N ALA A 16 6.88 10.25 23.97
CA ALA A 16 8.29 10.52 23.67
C ALA A 16 8.76 9.76 22.43
N GLN A 17 8.37 8.48 22.27
CA GLN A 17 8.68 7.71 21.07
C GLN A 17 8.04 8.31 19.82
N VAL A 18 6.74 8.67 19.88
CA VAL A 18 6.06 9.31 18.76
C VAL A 18 6.73 10.63 18.38
N ALA A 19 7.17 11.44 19.34
CA ALA A 19 7.90 12.67 19.03
C ALA A 19 9.24 12.42 18.32
N ARG A 20 9.96 11.33 18.68
CA ARG A 20 11.17 10.91 17.96
C ARG A 20 10.86 10.45 16.53
N LEU A 21 9.83 9.62 16.37
CA LEU A 21 9.37 9.20 15.05
C LEU A 21 8.98 10.41 14.21
N ASP A 22 8.21 11.35 14.76
CA ASP A 22 7.77 12.52 14.02
C ASP A 22 8.97 13.36 13.55
N ALA A 23 10.00 13.55 14.37
CA ALA A 23 11.21 14.26 13.98
C ALA A 23 12.00 13.52 12.87
N ALA A 24 12.12 12.20 12.94
CA ALA A 24 12.77 11.39 11.90
C ALA A 24 11.98 11.43 10.59
N LEU A 25 10.65 11.34 10.68
CA LEU A 25 9.74 11.37 9.54
C LEU A 25 9.70 12.74 8.86
N ASP A 26 9.80 13.83 9.62
CA ASP A 26 9.86 15.20 9.07
C ASP A 26 11.15 15.46 8.29
N ALA A 27 12.23 14.75 8.62
CA ALA A 27 13.47 14.78 7.85
C ALA A 27 13.42 13.91 6.59
N ALA A 28 12.60 12.85 6.58
CA ALA A 28 12.52 11.86 5.51
C ALA A 28 11.43 12.16 4.46
N VAL A 29 10.31 12.77 4.88
CA VAL A 29 9.15 13.03 4.01
C VAL A 29 8.90 14.54 3.93
N PRO A 30 8.75 15.11 2.72
CA PRO A 30 8.43 16.52 2.59
C PRO A 30 7.04 16.83 3.18
N PRO A 31 6.80 18.06 3.67
CA PRO A 31 5.52 18.42 4.24
C PRO A 31 4.41 18.44 3.18
N LYS A 32 3.20 18.08 3.60
CA LYS A 32 1.96 18.26 2.83
C LYS A 32 1.70 19.75 2.58
N ARG A 33 1.58 20.15 1.31
CA ARG A 33 1.35 21.55 0.88
C ARG A 33 0.18 21.62 -0.10
N ALA A 34 -0.93 22.24 0.32
CA ALA A 34 -2.16 22.29 -0.48
C ALA A 34 -1.92 23.03 -1.80
N GLY A 35 -2.41 22.47 -2.90
CA GLY A 35 -2.17 23.01 -4.24
C GLY A 35 -0.74 22.89 -4.75
N ASN A 36 0.18 22.24 -4.02
CA ASN A 36 1.58 22.13 -4.43
C ASN A 36 2.04 20.68 -4.61
N ASN A 37 1.70 19.78 -3.69
CA ASN A 37 2.09 18.39 -3.76
C ASN A 37 0.96 17.44 -3.33
N ILE A 38 1.09 16.19 -3.79
CA ILE A 38 0.30 15.04 -3.38
C ILE A 38 1.26 13.93 -2.95
N LEU A 39 1.11 13.43 -1.73
CA LEU A 39 1.91 12.34 -1.17
C LEU A 39 1.11 11.04 -1.19
N VAL A 40 1.53 10.11 -2.03
CA VAL A 40 0.91 8.78 -2.19
C VAL A 40 1.83 7.73 -1.63
N ALA A 41 1.28 6.79 -0.85
CA ALA A 41 2.04 5.68 -0.28
C ALA A 41 1.36 4.33 -0.45
N THR A 42 2.13 3.28 -0.21
CA THR A 42 1.62 1.91 0.01
C THR A 42 2.31 1.27 1.20
N TRP A 43 1.58 0.44 1.94
CA TRP A 43 2.15 -0.31 3.05
C TRP A 43 1.39 -1.62 3.30
N ASN A 44 2.06 -2.75 3.09
CA ASN A 44 1.62 -4.01 3.68
C ASN A 44 1.83 -3.93 5.20
N ILE A 45 0.75 -3.91 5.98
CA ILE A 45 0.81 -3.95 7.45
C ILE A 45 0.45 -5.35 7.90
N ARG A 46 1.50 -6.13 8.21
CA ARG A 46 1.40 -7.55 8.57
C ARG A 46 0.19 -7.86 9.44
N ALA A 47 -0.72 -8.67 8.94
CA ALA A 47 -1.90 -9.15 9.66
C ALA A 47 -2.62 -8.05 10.48
N LEU A 48 -2.99 -6.93 9.86
CA LEU A 48 -3.71 -5.85 10.52
C LEU A 48 -5.13 -6.30 10.89
N SER A 49 -5.28 -6.82 12.11
CA SER A 49 -6.49 -7.50 12.55
C SER A 49 -6.91 -7.08 13.97
N ASP A 50 -6.71 -7.95 14.96
CA ASP A 50 -6.94 -7.65 16.36
C ASP A 50 -5.73 -6.94 17.01
N LEU A 51 -5.90 -6.42 18.23
CA LEU A 51 -4.82 -5.90 19.07
C LEU A 51 -5.04 -6.25 20.54
N THR A 52 -3.95 -6.20 21.31
CA THR A 52 -3.95 -6.20 22.77
C THR A 52 -4.20 -4.78 23.27
N LYS A 53 -5.27 -4.58 24.06
CA LYS A 53 -5.66 -3.26 24.58
C LYS A 53 -4.84 -2.83 25.81
N ALA A 54 -3.54 -2.68 25.59
CA ALA A 54 -2.57 -2.24 26.59
C ALA A 54 -1.46 -1.41 25.92
N TRP A 55 -0.70 -0.66 26.69
CA TRP A 55 0.45 0.11 26.16
C TRP A 55 1.67 -0.75 25.87
N THR A 56 1.73 -1.94 26.44
CA THR A 56 2.76 -2.96 26.17
C THR A 56 2.08 -4.32 26.11
N SER A 57 2.64 -5.23 25.33
CA SER A 57 2.10 -6.58 25.18
C SER A 57 2.68 -7.48 26.27
N PRO A 58 1.85 -8.08 27.14
CA PRO A 58 2.34 -9.04 28.12
C PRO A 58 3.06 -10.21 27.47
N GLN A 59 3.94 -10.87 28.21
CA GLN A 59 4.57 -12.11 27.75
C GLN A 59 3.49 -13.13 27.38
N GLY A 60 3.64 -13.75 26.21
CA GLY A 60 2.65 -14.71 25.69
C GLY A 60 1.38 -14.10 25.09
N ALA A 61 1.21 -12.77 25.07
CA ALA A 61 0.06 -12.14 24.43
C ALA A 61 0.00 -12.48 22.93
N SER A 62 -1.23 -12.71 22.45
CA SER A 62 -1.59 -12.88 21.04
C SER A 62 -2.96 -12.21 20.85
N PRO A 63 -3.09 -11.20 19.98
CA PRO A 63 -2.07 -10.64 19.08
C PRO A 63 -0.99 -9.83 19.81
N LYS A 64 0.18 -9.69 19.19
CA LYS A 64 1.30 -8.88 19.71
C LYS A 64 1.07 -7.38 19.59
N ARG A 65 0.42 -6.92 18.52
CA ARG A 65 0.12 -5.50 18.31
C ARG A 65 -0.67 -4.93 19.48
N ASN A 66 -0.30 -3.74 19.95
CA ASN A 66 -0.87 -3.07 21.12
C ASN A 66 -1.13 -1.58 20.86
N PHE A 67 -1.53 -0.81 21.89
CA PHE A 67 -1.85 0.60 21.73
C PHE A 67 -0.64 1.47 21.36
N ALA A 68 0.57 1.18 21.84
CA ALA A 68 1.76 1.91 21.43
C ALA A 68 2.00 1.74 19.91
N ASP A 69 1.87 0.50 19.42
CA ASP A 69 2.05 0.18 18.00
C ASP A 69 1.05 0.94 17.12
N ILE A 70 -0.21 1.08 17.56
CA ILE A 70 -1.21 1.89 16.84
C ILE A 70 -0.80 3.35 16.73
N HIS A 71 -0.22 3.92 17.79
CA HIS A 71 0.31 5.29 17.74
C HIS A 71 1.52 5.42 16.81
N TYR A 72 2.36 4.39 16.72
CA TYR A 72 3.49 4.35 15.79
C TYR A 72 3.01 4.22 14.35
N LEU A 73 2.13 3.28 14.03
CA LEU A 73 1.51 3.16 12.69
C LEU A 73 0.87 4.49 12.25
N ALA A 74 0.12 5.15 13.14
CA ALA A 74 -0.49 6.44 12.87
C ALA A 74 0.54 7.55 12.56
N ALA A 75 1.76 7.49 13.12
CA ALA A 75 2.83 8.46 12.85
C ALA A 75 3.36 8.38 11.42
N TYR A 76 3.49 7.17 10.88
CA TYR A 76 3.85 6.96 9.48
C TYR A 76 2.69 7.34 8.55
N LEU A 77 1.49 6.83 8.81
CA LEU A 77 0.33 7.04 7.93
C LEU A 77 -0.02 8.53 7.77
N ARG A 78 0.09 9.33 8.85
CA ARG A 78 -0.28 10.76 8.80
C ARG A 78 0.59 11.62 7.86
N ARG A 79 1.73 11.09 7.42
CA ARG A 79 2.64 11.77 6.48
C ARG A 79 2.11 11.83 5.07
N PHE A 80 1.15 10.98 4.72
CA PHE A 80 0.64 10.86 3.35
C PHE A 80 -0.75 11.48 3.20
N ASP A 81 -1.12 11.78 1.96
CA ASP A 81 -2.45 12.25 1.59
C ASP A 81 -3.40 11.07 1.39
N VAL A 82 -2.87 10.00 0.80
CA VAL A 82 -3.55 8.72 0.60
C VAL A 82 -2.53 7.59 0.64
N ILE A 83 -2.91 6.50 1.28
CA ILE A 83 -2.08 5.30 1.40
C ILE A 83 -2.92 4.05 1.16
N ALA A 84 -2.44 3.16 0.29
CA ALA A 84 -2.97 1.81 0.21
C ALA A 84 -2.39 0.95 1.34
N VAL A 85 -3.27 0.26 2.07
CA VAL A 85 -2.91 -0.68 3.12
C VAL A 85 -3.38 -2.06 2.74
N GLN A 86 -2.45 -3.01 2.72
CA GLN A 86 -2.71 -4.43 2.49
C GLN A 86 -2.75 -5.20 3.83
N GLU A 87 -3.16 -6.49 3.77
CA GLU A 87 -3.27 -7.41 4.92
C GLU A 87 -4.24 -6.99 6.04
N ILE A 88 -5.28 -6.21 5.73
CA ILE A 88 -6.36 -5.94 6.69
C ILE A 88 -7.25 -7.18 6.79
N ARG A 89 -7.32 -7.84 7.93
CA ARG A 89 -8.07 -9.10 8.07
C ARG A 89 -9.55 -8.93 8.43
N GLY A 90 -10.29 -10.03 8.55
CA GLY A 90 -11.70 -10.10 8.94
C GLY A 90 -12.06 -9.23 10.14
N ASN A 91 -11.29 -9.36 11.23
CA ASN A 91 -11.48 -8.55 12.44
C ASN A 91 -10.83 -7.17 12.27
N LEU A 92 -11.65 -6.11 12.21
CA LEU A 92 -11.22 -4.73 12.01
C LEU A 92 -10.85 -3.97 13.31
N ARG A 93 -10.63 -4.65 14.44
CA ARG A 93 -10.40 -3.97 15.72
C ARG A 93 -9.20 -3.01 15.67
N ALA A 94 -8.06 -3.47 15.18
CA ALA A 94 -6.85 -2.65 15.08
C ALA A 94 -7.05 -1.46 14.13
N LEU A 95 -7.65 -1.68 12.96
CA LEU A 95 -8.00 -0.62 12.02
C LEU A 95 -8.90 0.45 12.67
N ARG A 96 -9.92 0.03 13.45
CA ARG A 96 -10.80 0.98 14.16
C ARG A 96 -10.06 1.81 15.20
N TYR A 97 -9.12 1.23 15.94
CA TYR A 97 -8.28 1.98 16.87
C TYR A 97 -7.30 2.90 16.15
N LEU A 98 -6.77 2.46 15.01
CA LEU A 98 -5.91 3.27 14.16
C LEU A 98 -6.63 4.52 13.67
N LEU A 99 -7.85 4.39 13.16
CA LEU A 99 -8.70 5.51 12.76
C LEU A 99 -9.01 6.47 13.92
N LYS A 100 -9.23 5.95 15.14
CA LYS A 100 -9.38 6.79 16.34
C LYS A 100 -8.14 7.65 16.61
N VAL A 101 -6.94 7.10 16.43
CA VAL A 101 -5.68 7.82 16.66
C VAL A 101 -5.37 8.79 15.51
N LEU A 102 -5.70 8.42 14.26
CA LEU A 102 -5.56 9.29 13.10
C LEU A 102 -6.47 10.52 13.17
N GLY A 103 -7.68 10.36 13.72
CA GLY A 103 -8.62 11.45 13.97
C GLY A 103 -9.72 11.57 12.92
N GLU A 104 -10.60 12.56 13.10
CA GLU A 104 -11.84 12.72 12.32
C GLU A 104 -11.61 13.10 10.85
N ASN A 105 -10.45 13.69 10.54
CA ASN A 105 -10.08 14.09 9.19
C ASN A 105 -9.58 12.91 8.35
N TRP A 106 -9.51 11.69 8.91
CA TRP A 106 -9.13 10.49 8.19
C TRP A 106 -10.33 9.64 7.82
N ALA A 107 -10.42 9.31 6.54
CA ALA A 107 -11.41 8.40 6.01
C ALA A 107 -10.75 7.17 5.39
N PHE A 108 -11.58 6.16 5.11
CA PHE A 108 -11.12 4.90 4.54
C PHE A 108 -12.16 4.34 3.57
N ILE A 109 -11.69 3.59 2.58
CA ILE A 109 -12.52 2.81 1.67
C ILE A 109 -11.85 1.45 1.49
N LEU A 110 -12.62 0.37 1.62
CA LEU A 110 -12.11 -1.01 1.66
C LEU A 110 -12.91 -1.92 0.73
N THR A 111 -12.25 -2.97 0.23
CA THR A 111 -12.93 -4.13 -0.34
C THR A 111 -13.65 -4.93 0.75
N ASP A 112 -14.54 -5.84 0.35
CA ASP A 112 -14.97 -6.89 1.26
C ASP A 112 -13.86 -7.96 1.42
N VAL A 113 -14.07 -8.93 2.31
CA VAL A 113 -13.16 -10.07 2.51
C VAL A 113 -13.02 -10.86 1.21
N SER A 114 -11.79 -11.09 0.79
CA SER A 114 -11.51 -12.11 -0.21
C SER A 114 -11.69 -13.51 0.40
N GLY A 115 -12.72 -14.23 -0.04
CA GLY A 115 -13.06 -15.56 0.46
C GLY A 115 -12.13 -16.68 -0.02
N GLY A 116 -12.11 -17.81 0.70
CA GLY A 116 -11.29 -18.99 0.39
C GLY A 116 -9.86 -18.94 0.96
N ASP A 117 -9.21 -20.11 1.05
CA ASP A 117 -7.84 -20.23 1.59
C ASP A 117 -6.84 -19.25 0.95
N PRO A 118 -6.87 -18.97 -0.37
CA PRO A 118 -5.95 -18.03 -1.01
C PRO A 118 -6.19 -16.55 -0.66
N GLY A 119 -7.41 -16.18 -0.25
CA GLY A 119 -7.76 -14.80 0.11
C GLY A 119 -7.38 -14.42 1.55
N ASN A 120 -7.02 -15.42 2.38
CA ASN A 120 -6.53 -15.27 3.76
C ASN A 120 -7.39 -14.40 4.69
N ASP A 121 -8.70 -14.26 4.40
CA ASP A 121 -9.60 -13.36 5.11
C ASP A 121 -9.12 -11.89 5.09
N GLU A 122 -8.44 -11.48 4.02
CA GLU A 122 -7.84 -10.15 3.86
C GLU A 122 -8.69 -9.21 3.00
N ARG A 123 -8.40 -7.92 3.16
CA ARG A 123 -8.99 -6.79 2.46
C ARG A 123 -7.90 -5.84 1.99
N LEU A 124 -8.22 -5.13 0.92
CA LEU A 124 -7.45 -4.01 0.41
C LEU A 124 -8.15 -2.72 0.84
N CYS A 125 -7.38 -1.73 1.29
CA CYS A 125 -7.95 -0.47 1.76
C CYS A 125 -7.12 0.71 1.30
N PHE A 126 -7.79 1.83 1.04
CA PHE A 126 -7.15 3.14 1.01
C PHE A 126 -7.55 3.93 2.25
N LEU A 127 -6.56 4.42 3.00
CA LEU A 127 -6.72 5.43 4.04
C LEU A 127 -6.34 6.79 3.46
N TYR A 128 -7.09 7.83 3.77
CA TYR A 128 -6.82 9.15 3.19
C TYR A 128 -7.23 10.30 4.10
N ASP A 129 -6.48 11.40 3.98
CA ASP A 129 -6.72 12.66 4.65
C ASP A 129 -7.76 13.49 3.87
N THR A 130 -8.94 13.66 4.46
CA THR A 130 -10.09 14.34 3.86
C THR A 130 -9.90 15.84 3.70
N GLU A 131 -8.91 16.44 4.38
CA GLU A 131 -8.55 17.84 4.17
C GLU A 131 -7.71 18.03 2.89
N ARG A 132 -7.14 16.94 2.37
CA ARG A 132 -6.17 16.93 1.27
C ARG A 132 -6.73 16.33 0.00
N VAL A 133 -7.53 15.27 0.13
CA VAL A 133 -8.11 14.54 -1.00
C VAL A 133 -9.55 14.14 -0.70
N LYS A 134 -10.35 13.97 -1.75
CA LYS A 134 -11.65 13.30 -1.69
C LYS A 134 -11.75 12.24 -2.77
N THR A 135 -12.63 11.26 -2.61
CA THR A 135 -12.94 10.35 -3.71
C THR A 135 -13.57 11.11 -4.88
N SER A 136 -13.23 10.73 -6.11
CA SER A 136 -13.77 11.38 -7.32
C SER A 136 -14.90 10.59 -8.00
N GLY A 137 -15.25 9.42 -7.45
CA GLY A 137 -16.48 8.69 -7.78
C GLY A 137 -16.28 7.27 -8.27
N LEU A 138 -15.05 6.88 -8.65
CA LEU A 138 -14.73 5.49 -9.01
C LEU A 138 -14.24 4.73 -7.77
N ALA A 139 -14.86 3.57 -7.54
CA ALA A 139 -14.34 2.50 -6.71
C ALA A 139 -14.72 1.18 -7.37
N CYS A 140 -13.74 0.38 -7.79
CA CYS A 140 -14.01 -0.86 -8.50
C CYS A 140 -12.92 -1.90 -8.27
N GLU A 141 -13.27 -3.15 -8.55
CA GLU A 141 -12.33 -4.25 -8.63
C GLU A 141 -12.10 -4.62 -10.09
N LEU A 142 -10.89 -5.08 -10.38
CA LEU A 142 -10.56 -5.65 -11.68
C LEU A 142 -11.21 -7.03 -11.78
N VAL A 143 -12.16 -7.14 -12.71
CA VAL A 143 -12.79 -8.40 -13.12
C VAL A 143 -12.23 -8.81 -14.48
N VAL A 144 -11.75 -10.04 -14.60
CA VAL A 144 -11.30 -10.59 -15.89
C VAL A 144 -12.53 -10.94 -16.73
N TRP A 145 -12.67 -10.35 -17.91
CA TRP A 145 -13.71 -10.67 -18.88
C TRP A 145 -13.36 -11.96 -19.63
N ILE A 146 -14.17 -13.01 -19.47
CA ILE A 146 -13.91 -14.35 -20.06
C ILE A 146 -14.43 -14.47 -21.52
N GLU A 147 -15.07 -13.44 -22.06
CA GLU A 147 -15.84 -13.55 -23.32
C GLU A 147 -15.03 -13.77 -24.62
N HIS A 148 -13.69 -13.62 -24.63
CA HIS A 148 -12.90 -13.69 -25.86
C HIS A 148 -12.00 -14.93 -26.05
N GLU A 149 -12.09 -15.95 -25.19
CA GLU A 149 -11.49 -17.27 -25.48
C GLU A 149 -12.47 -18.45 -25.25
N PRO A 150 -13.57 -18.56 -26.02
CA PRO A 150 -14.54 -19.66 -25.87
C PRO A 150 -13.90 -21.06 -26.08
N ALA A 151 -12.71 -21.15 -26.67
CA ALA A 151 -11.99 -22.39 -26.92
C ALA A 151 -10.95 -22.78 -25.85
N LYS A 152 -10.70 -21.96 -24.80
CA LYS A 152 -9.69 -22.27 -23.75
C LYS A 152 -10.18 -22.22 -22.30
N VAL A 153 -11.48 -22.01 -22.07
CA VAL A 153 -12.05 -22.11 -20.72
C VAL A 153 -12.25 -23.59 -20.38
N LYS A 154 -11.18 -24.24 -19.89
CA LYS A 154 -11.28 -25.58 -19.30
C LYS A 154 -12.23 -25.52 -18.09
N PRO A 155 -12.90 -26.63 -17.71
CA PRO A 155 -13.52 -26.74 -16.39
C PRO A 155 -12.50 -26.32 -15.31
N GLY A 156 -12.87 -25.33 -14.49
CA GLY A 156 -11.99 -24.69 -13.50
C GLY A 156 -11.23 -23.44 -13.96
N ALA A 157 -11.42 -22.96 -15.19
CA ALA A 157 -10.92 -21.64 -15.61
C ALA A 157 -11.68 -20.47 -14.94
N LEU A 158 -12.91 -20.73 -14.47
CA LEU A 158 -13.66 -19.84 -13.56
C LEU A 158 -13.17 -19.94 -12.10
N ASP A 159 -12.35 -20.93 -11.75
CA ASP A 159 -11.76 -21.07 -10.40
C ASP A 159 -10.56 -20.13 -10.18
N ARG A 160 -10.21 -19.35 -11.22
CA ARG A 160 -9.09 -18.40 -11.23
C ARG A 160 -9.61 -16.96 -11.32
N GLN A 161 -10.46 -16.57 -10.39
CA GLN A 161 -10.53 -15.17 -10.01
C GLN A 161 -9.26 -14.83 -9.22
N PHE A 162 -8.72 -13.62 -9.35
CA PHE A 162 -7.59 -13.19 -8.51
C PHE A 162 -7.94 -13.48 -7.05
N ALA A 163 -7.04 -14.14 -6.31
CA ALA A 163 -7.30 -14.46 -4.90
C ALA A 163 -7.62 -13.21 -4.08
N ARG A 164 -7.00 -12.08 -4.46
CA ARG A 164 -7.33 -10.71 -4.06
C ARG A 164 -7.41 -9.88 -5.33
N THR A 165 -8.62 -9.53 -5.76
CA THR A 165 -8.84 -8.73 -6.97
C THR A 165 -8.17 -7.36 -6.84
N PRO A 166 -7.41 -6.91 -7.86
CA PRO A 166 -6.89 -5.55 -7.89
C PRO A 166 -7.98 -4.53 -7.60
N TYR A 167 -7.74 -3.65 -6.63
CA TYR A 167 -8.73 -2.71 -6.15
C TYR A 167 -8.37 -1.28 -6.55
N ALA A 168 -9.26 -0.61 -7.27
CA ALA A 168 -9.03 0.71 -7.81
C ALA A 168 -9.97 1.75 -7.20
N VAL A 169 -9.43 2.88 -6.77
CA VAL A 169 -10.21 4.03 -6.30
C VAL A 169 -9.67 5.31 -6.91
N SER A 170 -10.57 6.17 -7.39
CA SER A 170 -10.20 7.49 -7.89
C SER A 170 -10.34 8.56 -6.81
N PHE A 171 -9.36 9.45 -6.77
CA PHE A 171 -9.25 10.57 -5.86
C PHE A 171 -9.13 11.88 -6.66
N LEU A 172 -9.51 12.97 -6.02
CA LEU A 172 -9.35 14.34 -6.49
C LEU A 172 -8.62 15.15 -5.44
N SER A 173 -7.53 15.80 -5.84
CA SER A 173 -6.82 16.79 -5.03
C SER A 173 -6.42 17.97 -5.89
N SER A 174 -6.74 19.19 -5.43
CA SER A 174 -6.32 20.44 -6.10
C SER A 174 -6.60 20.47 -7.62
N GLY A 175 -7.77 19.94 -8.03
CA GLY A 175 -8.17 19.87 -9.45
C GLY A 175 -7.58 18.71 -10.25
N GLN A 176 -6.71 17.90 -9.65
CA GLN A 176 -6.10 16.73 -10.29
C GLN A 176 -6.81 15.45 -9.87
N THR A 177 -7.35 14.74 -10.87
CA THR A 177 -7.90 13.40 -10.67
C THR A 177 -6.80 12.35 -10.88
N PHE A 178 -6.72 11.40 -9.95
CA PHE A 178 -5.83 10.26 -10.06
C PHE A 178 -6.50 9.00 -9.50
N THR A 179 -6.28 7.87 -10.17
CA THR A 179 -6.76 6.55 -9.81
C THR A 179 -5.60 5.74 -9.27
N LEU A 180 -5.76 5.26 -8.05
CA LEU A 180 -4.83 4.34 -7.43
C LEU A 180 -5.37 2.92 -7.58
N VAL A 181 -4.54 2.00 -8.06
CA VAL A 181 -4.86 0.58 -8.18
C VAL A 181 -3.94 -0.19 -7.25
N THR A 182 -4.51 -0.75 -6.19
CA THR A 182 -3.75 -1.58 -5.25
C THR A 182 -3.77 -3.05 -5.60
N LEU A 183 -2.58 -3.66 -5.63
CA LEU A 183 -2.39 -5.09 -5.86
C LEU A 183 -1.79 -5.75 -4.62
N HIS A 184 -2.21 -6.99 -4.35
CA HIS A 184 -1.59 -7.87 -3.36
C HIS A 184 -1.47 -9.27 -3.96
N VAL A 185 -0.46 -9.45 -4.82
CA VAL A 185 -0.28 -10.66 -5.63
C VAL A 185 0.16 -11.82 -4.73
N ASN A 186 -0.36 -13.02 -4.95
CA ASN A 186 0.04 -14.18 -4.15
C ASN A 186 1.50 -14.54 -4.38
N TYR A 187 2.26 -14.76 -3.30
CA TYR A 187 3.65 -15.23 -3.40
C TYR A 187 3.75 -16.61 -4.10
N GLY A 188 2.79 -17.51 -3.84
CA GLY A 188 2.74 -18.85 -4.45
C GLY A 188 3.82 -19.82 -3.95
N LYS A 189 3.98 -20.97 -4.62
CA LYS A 189 5.03 -21.95 -4.29
C LYS A 189 6.29 -21.77 -5.14
N LYS A 190 6.16 -21.15 -6.32
CA LYS A 190 7.25 -20.92 -7.27
C LYS A 190 7.06 -19.57 -7.96
N SER A 191 8.15 -18.86 -8.22
CA SER A 191 8.13 -17.56 -8.92
C SER A 191 7.33 -17.59 -10.23
N ALA A 192 7.51 -18.67 -11.01
CA ALA A 192 6.85 -18.87 -12.30
C ALA A 192 5.31 -18.91 -12.24
N ASP A 193 4.72 -19.23 -11.08
CA ASP A 193 3.27 -19.29 -10.92
C ASP A 193 2.64 -17.87 -10.97
N ARG A 194 3.43 -16.83 -10.68
CA ARG A 194 3.00 -15.41 -10.66
C ARG A 194 2.97 -14.75 -12.04
N ILE A 195 3.76 -15.25 -12.99
CA ILE A 195 3.95 -14.64 -14.32
C ILE A 195 2.64 -14.42 -15.07
N PRO A 196 1.71 -15.39 -15.18
CA PRO A 196 0.46 -15.19 -15.91
C PRO A 196 -0.43 -14.13 -15.25
N GLU A 197 -0.46 -14.07 -13.92
CA GLU A 197 -1.23 -13.10 -13.14
C GLU A 197 -0.71 -11.69 -13.38
N LEU A 198 0.61 -11.49 -13.21
CA LEU A 198 1.27 -10.21 -13.43
C LEU A 198 1.14 -9.73 -14.88
N THR A 199 1.25 -10.64 -15.85
CA THR A 199 1.06 -10.32 -17.28
C THR A 199 -0.36 -9.84 -17.56
N ALA A 200 -1.38 -10.53 -17.02
CA ALA A 200 -2.78 -10.15 -17.19
C ALA A 200 -3.07 -8.78 -16.56
N ILE A 201 -2.53 -8.52 -15.36
CA ILE A 201 -2.64 -7.22 -14.69
C ILE A 201 -1.99 -6.13 -15.53
N ALA A 202 -0.76 -6.35 -16.02
CA ALA A 202 -0.03 -5.38 -16.84
C ALA A 202 -0.79 -5.03 -18.14
N GLN A 203 -1.40 -6.03 -18.80
CA GLN A 203 -2.24 -5.83 -20.00
C GLN A 203 -3.51 -5.05 -19.69
N TRP A 204 -4.18 -5.37 -18.58
CA TRP A 204 -5.38 -4.67 -18.17
C TRP A 204 -5.10 -3.20 -17.80
N LEU A 205 -4.05 -2.95 -17.01
CA LEU A 205 -3.63 -1.60 -16.63
C LEU A 205 -3.32 -0.77 -17.88
N ALA A 206 -2.61 -1.35 -18.85
CA ALA A 206 -2.25 -0.67 -20.09
C ALA A 206 -3.47 -0.35 -20.96
N GLY A 207 -4.42 -1.28 -21.07
CA GLY A 207 -5.68 -1.05 -21.77
C GLY A 207 -6.58 -0.04 -21.04
N TRP A 208 -6.53 0.02 -19.71
CA TRP A 208 -7.28 1.03 -18.96
C TRP A 208 -6.68 2.42 -19.11
N ALA A 209 -5.36 2.55 -18.98
CA ALA A 209 -4.66 3.81 -19.21
C ALA A 209 -5.02 4.39 -20.59
N GLU A 210 -5.06 3.58 -21.64
CA GLU A 210 -5.50 3.97 -23.00
C GLU A 210 -6.92 4.52 -23.05
N ARG A 211 -7.88 3.91 -22.36
CA ARG A 211 -9.28 4.39 -22.35
C ARG A 211 -9.46 5.69 -21.56
N GLU A 212 -8.71 5.85 -20.47
CA GLU A 212 -8.85 7.01 -19.57
C GLU A 212 -8.04 8.23 -20.03
N PHE A 213 -7.20 8.07 -21.05
CA PHE A 213 -6.31 9.13 -21.53
C PHE A 213 -7.08 10.39 -21.93
N ASP A 214 -8.20 10.23 -22.62
CA ASP A 214 -9.02 11.34 -23.09
C ASP A 214 -9.63 12.14 -21.93
N TRP A 215 -9.74 11.54 -20.74
CA TRP A 215 -10.26 12.15 -19.53
C TRP A 215 -9.18 12.74 -18.63
N ASN A 216 -7.90 12.65 -19.05
CA ASN A 216 -6.73 13.13 -18.29
C ASN A 216 -6.60 12.50 -16.89
N HIS A 217 -7.16 11.31 -16.67
CA HIS A 217 -7.02 10.63 -15.39
C HIS A 217 -5.63 10.00 -15.25
N ASN A 218 -4.98 10.28 -14.12
CA ASN A 218 -3.67 9.73 -13.79
C ASN A 218 -3.84 8.32 -13.21
N LEU A 219 -3.26 7.28 -13.80
CA LEU A 219 -3.35 5.91 -13.29
C LEU A 219 -2.03 5.49 -12.62
N ILE A 220 -2.09 5.07 -11.37
CA ILE A 220 -0.93 4.64 -10.57
C ILE A 220 -1.23 3.27 -9.97
N ALA A 221 -0.38 2.29 -10.24
CA ALA A 221 -0.42 0.98 -9.59
C ALA A 221 0.52 0.98 -8.38
N LEU A 222 0.06 0.45 -7.24
CA LEU A 222 0.88 0.37 -6.02
C LEU A 222 0.48 -0.77 -5.08
N GLY A 223 1.39 -1.27 -4.25
CA GLY A 223 1.08 -2.39 -3.36
C GLY A 223 2.21 -3.40 -3.26
N ASP A 224 1.93 -4.51 -2.59
CA ASP A 224 2.80 -5.67 -2.54
C ASP A 224 2.54 -6.56 -3.76
N PHE A 225 3.42 -6.44 -4.76
CA PHE A 225 3.32 -7.20 -6.01
C PHE A 225 4.04 -8.54 -5.89
N ASN A 226 4.69 -8.81 -4.76
CA ASN A 226 5.51 -9.99 -4.53
C ASN A 226 6.50 -10.24 -5.70
N VAL A 227 7.08 -9.17 -6.26
CA VAL A 227 8.11 -9.27 -7.31
C VAL A 227 9.46 -9.49 -6.64
N ASP A 228 10.17 -10.54 -7.03
CA ASP A 228 11.37 -10.98 -6.31
C ASP A 228 12.54 -10.04 -6.58
N ARG A 229 12.95 -9.88 -7.85
CA ARG A 229 14.10 -9.06 -8.26
C ARG A 229 13.84 -8.34 -9.57
N SER A 230 14.56 -7.26 -9.85
CA SER A 230 14.43 -6.47 -11.09
C SER A 230 14.85 -7.23 -12.35
N ASP A 231 15.62 -8.31 -12.21
CA ASP A 231 16.03 -9.23 -13.28
C ASP A 231 15.24 -10.56 -13.28
N ASP A 232 14.14 -10.66 -12.53
CA ASP A 232 13.27 -11.85 -12.49
C ASP A 232 12.14 -11.76 -13.56
N PRO A 233 11.76 -12.88 -14.20
CA PRO A 233 10.62 -12.96 -15.11
C PRO A 233 9.29 -12.35 -14.59
N THR A 234 9.11 -12.27 -13.28
CA THR A 234 7.96 -11.61 -12.64
C THR A 234 8.02 -10.09 -12.79
N PHE A 235 9.19 -9.48 -12.67
CA PHE A 235 9.39 -8.06 -12.96
C PHE A 235 9.16 -7.79 -14.45
N GLU A 236 9.75 -8.61 -15.33
CA GLU A 236 9.55 -8.50 -16.78
C GLU A 236 8.07 -8.58 -17.15
N ALA A 237 7.33 -9.53 -16.58
CA ALA A 237 5.89 -9.69 -16.80
C ALA A 237 5.12 -8.42 -16.39
N PHE A 238 5.44 -7.87 -15.21
CA PHE A 238 4.82 -6.68 -14.67
C PHE A 238 5.11 -5.43 -15.50
N THR A 239 6.34 -5.26 -16.01
CA THR A 239 6.75 -4.10 -16.81
C THR A 239 6.52 -4.26 -18.31
N SER A 240 6.07 -5.44 -18.77
CA SER A 240 5.97 -5.83 -20.18
C SER A 240 5.15 -4.88 -21.07
N THR A 241 4.25 -4.10 -20.47
CA THR A 241 3.35 -3.17 -21.18
C THR A 241 3.76 -1.71 -21.04
N GLY A 242 4.95 -1.42 -20.52
CA GLY A 242 5.48 -0.06 -20.34
C GLY A 242 5.13 0.56 -18.98
N LEU A 243 4.69 -0.26 -18.02
CA LEU A 243 4.53 0.16 -16.64
C LEU A 243 5.92 0.31 -16.02
N THR A 244 6.23 1.50 -15.51
CA THR A 244 7.57 1.84 -15.01
C THR A 244 7.52 2.06 -13.50
N PRO A 245 8.30 1.34 -12.69
CA PRO A 245 8.47 1.63 -11.27
C PRO A 245 8.96 3.06 -11.04
N ALA A 246 8.56 3.66 -9.92
CA ALA A 246 8.97 4.99 -9.54
C ALA A 246 10.51 5.05 -9.41
N PRO A 247 11.20 5.91 -10.18
CA PRO A 247 12.65 6.05 -10.11
C PRO A 247 13.22 6.25 -8.69
N PRO A 248 12.61 7.04 -7.77
CA PRO A 248 13.17 7.22 -6.43
C PRO A 248 13.09 5.98 -5.54
N LEU A 249 12.43 4.89 -5.97
CA LEU A 249 12.33 3.65 -5.21
C LEU A 249 13.36 2.61 -5.65
N ASP A 250 14.15 2.88 -6.70
CA ASP A 250 15.13 1.95 -7.23
C ASP A 250 16.23 1.64 -6.18
N GLY A 251 16.60 0.36 -6.05
CA GLY A 251 17.61 -0.12 -5.11
C GLY A 251 17.28 0.03 -3.60
N LEU A 252 16.09 0.51 -3.23
CA LEU A 252 15.70 0.62 -1.81
C LEU A 252 15.21 -0.73 -1.24
N PRO A 253 15.45 -1.03 0.05
CA PRO A 253 14.88 -2.21 0.67
C PRO A 253 13.35 -2.11 0.77
N ARG A 254 12.67 -3.25 0.70
CA ARG A 254 11.20 -3.38 0.80
C ARG A 254 10.77 -4.05 2.09
N THR A 255 11.63 -4.89 2.68
CA THR A 255 11.34 -5.61 3.91
C THR A 255 12.44 -5.44 4.95
N ILE A 256 12.06 -5.55 6.23
CA ILE A 256 12.99 -5.55 7.36
C ILE A 256 13.95 -6.76 7.36
N PHE A 257 13.70 -7.75 6.51
CA PHE A 257 14.53 -8.96 6.36
C PHE A 257 15.50 -8.89 5.18
N ASP A 258 15.49 -7.80 4.42
CA ASP A 258 16.42 -7.60 3.31
C ASP A 258 17.86 -7.60 3.81
N LYS A 259 18.72 -8.30 3.07
CA LYS A 259 20.16 -8.29 3.27
C LYS A 259 20.82 -7.44 2.19
N PRO A 260 22.02 -6.88 2.44
CA PRO A 260 22.72 -6.04 1.46
C PRO A 260 22.95 -6.67 0.08
N ASP A 261 22.91 -8.00 -0.03
CA ASP A 261 23.12 -8.79 -1.24
C ASP A 261 21.83 -9.42 -1.81
N THR A 262 20.69 -9.24 -1.13
CA THR A 262 19.38 -9.72 -1.57
C THR A 262 18.39 -8.57 -1.59
N GLU A 263 18.35 -7.86 -2.72
CA GLU A 263 17.31 -6.88 -2.99
C GLU A 263 16.03 -7.60 -3.37
N HIS A 264 14.96 -7.41 -2.58
CA HIS A 264 13.63 -7.85 -2.94
C HIS A 264 12.81 -6.66 -3.49
N PHE A 265 12.01 -6.90 -4.53
CA PHE A 265 11.20 -5.87 -5.21
C PHE A 265 9.72 -6.01 -4.90
N TYR A 266 9.36 -6.57 -3.73
CA TYR A 266 7.99 -6.96 -3.36
C TYR A 266 7.01 -5.81 -3.55
N ASP A 267 7.23 -4.70 -2.85
CA ASP A 267 6.39 -3.51 -2.93
C ASP A 267 6.80 -2.59 -4.07
N GLN A 268 5.79 -2.03 -4.76
CA GLN A 268 5.99 -1.16 -5.91
C GLN A 268 5.03 0.04 -5.88
N ILE A 269 5.47 1.14 -6.51
CA ILE A 269 4.62 2.23 -7.00
C ILE A 269 5.05 2.46 -8.45
N ALA A 270 4.13 2.36 -9.39
CA ALA A 270 4.45 2.37 -10.82
C ALA A 270 3.36 3.04 -11.66
N TRP A 271 3.76 3.61 -12.80
CA TRP A 271 2.85 4.26 -13.74
C TRP A 271 3.38 4.19 -15.18
N PHE A 272 2.54 4.51 -16.15
CA PHE A 272 2.94 4.58 -17.55
C PHE A 272 3.64 5.91 -17.85
N THR A 273 4.78 5.85 -18.54
CA THR A 273 5.62 7.02 -18.86
C THR A 273 5.51 7.42 -20.34
N LYS A 274 5.74 8.70 -20.62
CA LYS A 274 5.64 9.25 -21.98
C LYS A 274 6.65 8.59 -22.92
N GLY A 275 6.19 8.13 -24.07
CA GLY A 275 7.04 7.61 -25.15
C GLY A 275 7.27 6.10 -25.11
N GLN A 276 6.90 5.40 -24.04
CA GLN A 276 6.91 3.94 -24.02
C GLN A 276 5.66 3.39 -24.70
N LEU A 277 5.85 2.53 -25.71
CA LEU A 277 4.78 1.79 -26.40
C LEU A 277 3.57 2.65 -26.85
N LYS A 278 3.79 3.95 -27.10
CA LYS A 278 2.75 4.95 -27.41
C LYS A 278 1.62 5.04 -26.37
N ARG A 279 1.90 4.72 -25.11
CA ARG A 279 0.92 4.73 -24.03
C ARG A 279 0.72 6.13 -23.45
N PRO A 280 -0.49 6.40 -22.90
CA PRO A 280 -0.76 7.54 -22.03
C PRO A 280 0.25 7.68 -20.89
N ALA A 281 0.74 8.90 -20.69
CA ALA A 281 1.67 9.18 -19.61
C ALA A 281 0.96 9.74 -18.38
N LEU A 282 1.46 9.39 -17.19
CA LEU A 282 1.16 10.13 -15.98
C LEU A 282 1.49 11.61 -16.19
N LYS A 283 0.54 12.50 -15.89
CA LYS A 283 0.73 13.95 -16.01
C LYS A 283 1.29 14.58 -14.73
N LEU A 284 1.11 13.90 -13.60
CA LEU A 284 1.71 14.27 -12.33
C LEU A 284 3.23 14.07 -12.40
N GLU A 285 3.98 15.14 -12.16
CA GLU A 285 5.45 15.08 -12.11
C GLU A 285 5.89 14.45 -10.78
N CYS A 286 6.67 13.38 -10.83
CA CYS A 286 7.30 12.78 -9.67
C CYS A 286 8.45 13.68 -9.19
N ARG A 287 8.34 14.24 -7.97
CA ARG A 287 9.38 15.10 -7.36
C ARG A 287 10.34 14.34 -6.47
N GLY A 288 9.90 13.22 -5.90
CA GLY A 288 10.68 12.44 -4.96
C GLY A 288 9.93 11.22 -4.48
N GLY A 289 10.57 10.43 -3.64
CA GLY A 289 9.99 9.24 -3.05
C GLY A 289 11.02 8.52 -2.20
N GLY A 290 10.59 7.44 -1.54
CA GLY A 290 11.47 6.61 -0.75
C GLY A 290 10.75 5.51 0.01
N GLN A 291 11.50 4.87 0.90
CA GLN A 291 10.99 3.94 1.90
C GLN A 291 11.20 4.55 3.29
N LEU A 292 10.36 4.22 4.28
CA LEU A 292 10.56 4.66 5.66
C LEU A 292 10.96 3.50 6.57
N ASP A 293 12.23 3.49 6.97
CA ASP A 293 12.77 2.50 7.89
C ASP A 293 12.29 2.79 9.32
N PHE A 294 11.52 1.87 9.89
CA PHE A 294 11.09 1.93 11.29
C PHE A 294 11.91 1.05 12.23
N VAL A 295 12.80 0.19 11.72
CA VAL A 295 13.61 -0.73 12.51
C VAL A 295 14.53 0.04 13.45
N GLY A 296 15.22 1.06 12.94
CA GLY A 296 16.15 1.86 13.75
C GLY A 296 15.48 2.51 14.97
N GLU A 297 14.24 2.97 14.81
CA GLU A 297 13.50 3.70 15.85
C GLU A 297 12.66 2.80 16.78
N LEU A 298 12.16 1.67 16.27
CA LEU A 298 11.15 0.86 16.97
C LEU A 298 11.65 -0.51 17.44
N ARG A 299 12.77 -1.02 16.92
CA ARG A 299 13.23 -2.37 17.26
C ARG A 299 13.64 -2.49 18.72
N GLY A 300 14.39 -1.53 19.25
CA GLY A 300 15.01 -1.65 20.57
C GLY A 300 15.74 -3.00 20.74
N ASP A 301 15.46 -3.69 21.84
CA ASP A 301 16.04 -5.01 22.14
C ASP A 301 15.28 -6.19 21.50
N SER A 302 14.18 -5.93 20.80
CA SER A 302 13.37 -6.98 20.18
C SER A 302 14.03 -7.58 18.93
N THR A 303 13.64 -8.81 18.62
CA THR A 303 14.00 -9.44 17.35
C THR A 303 13.21 -8.81 16.20
N LEU A 304 13.72 -8.91 14.96
CA LEU A 304 12.98 -8.45 13.78
C LEU A 304 11.63 -9.18 13.61
N VAL A 305 11.59 -10.47 13.93
CA VAL A 305 10.35 -11.25 13.91
C VAL A 305 9.34 -10.70 14.90
N GLU A 306 9.76 -10.39 16.12
CA GLU A 306 8.87 -9.77 17.11
C GLU A 306 8.38 -8.40 16.64
N LEU A 307 9.30 -7.53 16.17
CA LEU A 307 8.95 -6.22 15.61
C LEU A 307 7.92 -6.32 14.48
N SER A 308 8.05 -7.32 13.60
CA SER A 308 7.10 -7.49 12.49
C SER A 308 5.67 -7.78 12.93
N TRP A 309 5.48 -8.47 14.07
CA TRP A 309 4.15 -8.72 14.64
C TRP A 309 3.57 -7.52 15.37
N HIS A 310 4.41 -6.55 15.75
CA HIS A 310 3.99 -5.27 16.32
C HIS A 310 3.63 -4.26 15.21
N ILE A 311 4.52 -4.11 14.23
CA ILE A 311 4.44 -3.11 13.16
C ILE A 311 4.12 -3.80 11.83
N SER A 312 5.15 -4.18 11.09
CA SER A 312 5.08 -4.93 9.83
C SER A 312 6.45 -5.54 9.51
N ASP A 313 6.51 -6.49 8.59
CA ASP A 313 7.72 -6.95 7.92
C ASP A 313 8.05 -6.18 6.65
N HIS A 314 7.15 -5.35 6.14
CA HIS A 314 7.36 -4.48 4.97
C HIS A 314 7.56 -3.02 5.39
N TYR A 315 8.43 -2.31 4.69
CA TYR A 315 8.56 -0.86 4.80
C TYR A 315 7.46 -0.15 3.99
N PRO A 316 6.90 0.96 4.48
CA PRO A 316 6.04 1.80 3.65
C PRO A 316 6.86 2.46 2.55
N LEU A 317 6.35 2.40 1.32
CA LEU A 317 6.89 3.13 0.17
C LEU A 317 6.05 4.35 -0.12
N TRP A 318 6.67 5.42 -0.60
CA TRP A 318 5.96 6.65 -0.94
C TRP A 318 6.57 7.40 -2.12
N VAL A 319 5.74 8.19 -2.78
CA VAL A 319 6.12 9.10 -3.87
C VAL A 319 5.43 10.45 -3.67
N GLU A 320 6.19 11.53 -3.89
CA GLU A 320 5.67 12.89 -3.99
C GLU A 320 5.41 13.25 -5.44
N PHE A 321 4.18 13.69 -5.71
CA PHE A 321 3.79 14.24 -6.99
C PHE A 321 3.58 15.75 -6.89
N ALA A 322 4.07 16.48 -7.90
CA ALA A 322 3.72 17.87 -8.10
C ALA A 322 2.24 18.00 -8.47
N VAL A 323 1.55 18.95 -7.87
CA VAL A 323 0.30 19.47 -8.43
C VAL A 323 0.67 20.50 -9.51
N PRO A 324 0.27 20.31 -10.78
CA PRO A 324 0.47 21.32 -11.80
C PRO A 324 -0.24 22.62 -11.40
N SER A 325 0.45 23.74 -11.51
CA SER A 325 -0.19 25.06 -11.47
C SER A 325 -1.27 25.09 -12.56
N GLY A 326 -2.51 25.41 -12.22
CA GLY A 326 -3.57 25.51 -13.22
C GLY A 326 -3.18 26.45 -14.35
N GLU A 327 -3.38 26.02 -15.60
CA GLU A 327 -3.39 26.91 -16.77
C GLU A 327 -4.60 27.84 -16.73
#